data_AF-A0A5N9GTG6-F1
#
_entry.id   AF-A0A5N9GTG6-F1
#
_cell.length_a   1.000
_cell.length_b   1.000
_cell.length_c   1.000
_cell.angle_alpha   90.00
_cell.angle_beta   90.00
_cell.angle_gamma   90.00
#
_symmetry.space_group_name_H-M   'P 1'
#
loop_
_entity.id
_entity.type
_entity.pdbx_description
1 polymer ?
#
loop_
_entity_poly.entity_id
_entity_poly.type
_entity_poly.pdbx_seq_one_letter_code
_entity_poly.pdbx_strand_id
1 'polypeptide(L)'
;MGGTVNGRFSIISAVTATVPTNAIKGLQSNPNVAYVEEDGFKELHTNSAVGELQWGVNRIDADAAWAGNIGAGLVDAENAVLGTTAGNDLPGGGGPAPTPTPAPDPTPTPVPGGGAVYHSSDISTVAPKKGSWYRLAATITVRADDESLAPEGATVTGRITRDGNSFSYAQTVDANGQVSFNLRTQLEGTTYTVVVDSVNDGGGSSFDTLRECATRTVTIGAAQGDCAPGASH
;
A
#
# COMPACT_ATOMS: atom_id res chain seq x y z
N MET A 1 -23.61 -9.15 -26.80
CA MET A 1 -22.31 -9.13 -26.10
C MET A 1 -22.00 -10.56 -25.67
N GLY A 2 -20.85 -11.13 -26.05
CA GLY A 2 -20.55 -12.58 -25.90
C GLY A 2 -19.85 -12.97 -24.60
N GLY A 3 -20.35 -12.52 -23.45
CA GLY A 3 -19.77 -12.84 -22.13
C GLY A 3 -20.55 -13.93 -21.38
N THR A 4 -19.93 -14.49 -20.35
CA THR A 4 -20.51 -15.52 -19.45
C THR A 4 -20.52 -14.99 -18.01
N VAL A 5 -21.65 -15.12 -17.32
CA VAL A 5 -21.76 -14.80 -15.88
C VAL A 5 -21.29 -16.00 -15.07
N ASN A 6 -20.30 -15.79 -14.20
CA ASN A 6 -19.67 -16.83 -13.38
C ASN A 6 -20.29 -16.90 -11.98
N GLY A 7 -20.75 -15.77 -11.45
CA GLY A 7 -21.30 -15.68 -10.11
C GLY A 7 -22.19 -14.46 -9.94
N ARG A 8 -23.08 -14.52 -8.94
CA ARG A 8 -23.93 -13.40 -8.52
C ARG A 8 -23.84 -13.27 -7.01
N PHE A 9 -23.66 -12.04 -6.55
CA PHE A 9 -23.68 -11.75 -5.13
C PHE A 9 -25.12 -11.48 -4.70
N SER A 10 -25.51 -11.98 -3.52
CA SER A 10 -26.84 -11.77 -2.95
C SER A 10 -26.90 -10.58 -2.00
N ILE A 11 -25.77 -10.20 -1.41
CA ILE A 11 -25.65 -9.12 -0.43
C ILE A 11 -25.43 -7.76 -1.12
N ILE A 12 -24.74 -7.78 -2.27
CA ILE A 12 -24.51 -6.60 -3.12
C ILE A 12 -25.03 -6.89 -4.52
N SER A 13 -25.53 -5.86 -5.21
CA SER A 13 -26.02 -5.98 -6.59
C SER A 13 -24.87 -6.05 -7.59
N ALA A 14 -24.14 -7.17 -7.59
CA ALA A 14 -22.97 -7.40 -8.43
C ALA A 14 -22.95 -8.79 -9.05
N VAL A 15 -22.23 -8.92 -10.17
CA VAL A 15 -22.00 -10.19 -10.86
C VAL A 15 -20.52 -10.32 -11.21
N THR A 16 -19.96 -11.52 -11.11
CA THR A 16 -18.66 -11.82 -11.74
C THR A 16 -18.93 -12.39 -13.13
N ALA A 17 -18.18 -11.95 -14.13
CA ALA A 17 -18.36 -12.39 -15.50
C ALA A 17 -17.04 -12.42 -16.26
N THR A 18 -16.90 -13.38 -17.17
CA THR A 18 -15.84 -13.38 -18.17
C THR A 18 -16.39 -12.77 -19.45
N VAL A 19 -15.79 -11.66 -19.90
CA VAL A 19 -16.27 -10.91 -21.07
C VAL A 19 -15.13 -10.68 -22.06
N PRO A 20 -15.39 -10.68 -23.38
CA PRO A 20 -14.39 -10.26 -24.36
C PRO A 20 -13.94 -8.80 -24.13
N THR A 21 -12.67 -8.49 -24.33
CA THR A 21 -12.10 -7.14 -24.09
C THR A 21 -12.86 -6.04 -24.85
N ASN A 22 -13.29 -6.32 -26.08
CA ASN A 22 -14.06 -5.35 -26.88
C ASN A 22 -15.49 -5.10 -26.35
N ALA A 23 -16.00 -5.92 -25.43
CA ALA A 23 -17.31 -5.73 -24.82
C ALA A 23 -17.27 -4.79 -23.59
N ILE A 24 -16.10 -4.53 -23.01
CA ILE A 24 -15.95 -3.72 -21.78
C ILE A 24 -16.52 -2.31 -21.97
N LYS A 25 -16.16 -1.63 -23.07
CA LYS A 25 -16.67 -0.28 -23.38
C LYS A 25 -18.20 -0.24 -23.52
N GLY A 26 -18.78 -1.31 -24.08
CA GLY A 26 -20.23 -1.46 -24.20
C GLY A 26 -20.92 -1.66 -22.85
N LEU A 27 -20.30 -2.41 -21.94
CA LEU A 27 -20.79 -2.58 -20.57
C LEU A 27 -20.69 -1.28 -19.78
N GLN A 28 -19.57 -0.57 -19.87
CA GLN A 28 -19.37 0.73 -19.22
C GLN A 28 -20.32 1.83 -19.71
N SER A 29 -20.80 1.73 -20.96
CA SER A 29 -21.75 2.70 -21.52
C SER A 29 -23.22 2.32 -21.28
N ASN A 30 -23.50 1.18 -20.66
CA ASN A 30 -24.86 0.71 -20.44
C ASN A 30 -25.47 1.44 -19.22
N PRO A 31 -26.62 2.11 -19.36
CA PRO A 31 -27.23 2.86 -18.25
C PRO A 31 -27.67 1.98 -17.06
N ASN A 32 -27.70 0.65 -17.22
CA ASN A 32 -27.99 -0.30 -16.14
C ASN A 32 -26.74 -0.87 -15.45
N VAL A 33 -25.54 -0.42 -15.85
CA VAL A 33 -24.27 -0.84 -15.28
C VAL A 33 -23.64 0.37 -14.60
N ALA A 34 -23.47 0.31 -13.28
CA ALA A 34 -22.88 1.40 -12.51
C ALA A 34 -21.38 1.55 -12.82
N TYR A 35 -20.64 0.44 -12.84
CA TYR A 35 -19.21 0.39 -13.17
C TYR A 35 -18.79 -1.03 -13.57
N VAL A 36 -17.58 -1.15 -14.11
CA VAL A 36 -16.93 -2.43 -14.46
C VAL A 36 -15.51 -2.40 -13.91
N GLU A 37 -15.17 -3.39 -13.08
CA GLU A 37 -13.85 -3.55 -12.46
C GLU A 37 -13.25 -4.90 -12.87
N GLU A 38 -11.92 -4.98 -12.85
CA GLU A 38 -11.20 -6.24 -13.04
C GLU A 38 -11.24 -7.08 -11.76
N ASP A 39 -11.29 -8.41 -11.92
CA ASP A 39 -11.22 -9.34 -10.79
C ASP A 39 -9.78 -9.41 -10.28
N GLY A 40 -9.53 -8.79 -9.12
CA GLY A 40 -8.20 -8.65 -8.54
C GLY A 40 -7.75 -9.90 -7.78
N PHE A 41 -6.49 -10.29 -7.96
CA PHE A 41 -5.87 -11.34 -7.14
C PHE A 41 -5.41 -10.78 -5.79
N LYS A 42 -5.56 -11.58 -4.73
CA LYS A 42 -4.95 -11.31 -3.42
C LYS A 42 -4.07 -12.49 -3.04
N GLU A 43 -2.84 -12.21 -2.62
CA GLU A 43 -1.93 -13.20 -2.08
C GLU A 43 -2.08 -13.30 -0.56
N LEU A 44 -2.09 -14.53 -0.04
CA LEU A 44 -2.14 -14.78 1.39
C LEU A 44 -0.75 -14.55 1.99
N HIS A 45 -0.64 -13.58 2.90
CA HIS A 45 0.59 -13.37 3.66
C HIS A 45 0.62 -14.34 4.84
N THR A 46 1.35 -15.45 4.72
CA THR A 46 1.55 -16.38 5.84
C THR A 46 2.99 -16.30 6.35
N ASN A 47 3.13 -16.18 7.68
CA ASN A 47 4.38 -16.40 8.37
C ASN A 47 4.30 -17.80 8.99
N SER A 48 4.85 -18.79 8.30
CA SER A 48 4.91 -20.18 8.76
C SER A 48 5.94 -20.33 9.87
N ALA A 49 5.53 -20.10 11.12
CA ALA A 49 6.22 -20.58 12.30
C ALA A 49 5.21 -21.30 13.20
N VAL A 50 5.22 -22.63 13.14
CA VAL A 50 4.41 -23.52 13.98
C VAL A 50 5.37 -24.30 14.87
N GLY A 51 5.19 -24.23 16.20
CA GLY A 51 5.98 -25.08 17.12
C GLY A 51 5.93 -24.69 18.60
N GLU A 52 5.70 -23.43 18.94
CA GLU A 52 5.58 -22.96 20.33
C GLU A 52 4.39 -22.00 20.43
N LEU A 53 3.88 -21.75 21.65
CA LEU A 53 2.86 -20.73 21.87
C LEU A 53 3.34 -19.44 21.22
N GLN A 54 2.70 -19.08 20.10
CA GLN A 54 3.13 -17.93 19.32
C GLN A 54 3.11 -16.73 20.24
N TRP A 55 4.23 -16.01 20.33
CA TRP A 55 4.40 -14.88 21.24
C TRP A 55 3.20 -13.92 21.22
N GLY A 56 2.54 -13.77 20.07
CA GLY A 56 1.34 -12.96 19.90
C GLY A 56 0.15 -13.40 20.76
N VAL A 57 -0.04 -14.72 20.95
CA VAL A 57 -1.12 -15.30 21.78
C VAL A 57 -0.89 -14.96 23.26
N ASN A 58 0.34 -15.12 23.74
CA ASN A 58 0.69 -14.76 25.11
C ASN A 58 0.70 -13.24 25.32
N ARG A 59 1.06 -12.45 24.28
CA ARG A 59 1.14 -10.98 24.39
C ARG A 59 -0.22 -10.31 24.61
N ILE A 60 -1.30 -10.97 24.19
CA ILE A 60 -2.69 -10.52 24.38
C ILE A 60 -3.39 -11.22 25.55
N ASP A 61 -2.65 -11.95 26.39
CA ASP A 61 -3.15 -12.70 27.54
C ASP A 61 -4.33 -13.64 27.20
N ALA A 62 -4.31 -14.24 26.00
CA ALA A 62 -5.39 -15.10 25.53
C ALA A 62 -5.59 -16.34 26.42
N ASP A 63 -4.51 -16.80 27.06
CA ASP A 63 -4.50 -17.91 28.01
C ASP A 63 -5.37 -17.63 29.24
N ALA A 64 -5.47 -16.37 29.68
CA ALA A 64 -6.34 -15.99 30.79
C ALA A 64 -7.84 -16.16 30.46
N ALA A 65 -8.23 -15.98 29.20
CA ALA A 65 -9.62 -16.13 28.75
C ALA A 65 -10.04 -17.59 28.56
N TRP A 66 -9.11 -18.46 28.18
CA TRP A 66 -9.38 -19.89 27.91
C TRP A 66 -9.85 -20.68 29.12
N ALA A 67 -9.59 -20.20 30.34
CA ALA A 67 -10.07 -20.81 31.56
C ALA A 67 -11.60 -20.85 31.67
N GLY A 68 -12.32 -19.95 30.98
CA GLY A 68 -13.79 -19.85 31.04
C GLY A 68 -14.50 -19.95 29.69
N ASN A 69 -13.85 -19.59 28.59
CA ASN A 69 -14.43 -19.66 27.26
C ASN A 69 -13.32 -19.82 26.21
N ILE A 70 -13.36 -20.93 25.47
CA ILE A 70 -12.41 -21.22 24.38
C ILE A 70 -12.94 -20.77 23.01
N GLY A 71 -14.05 -20.03 22.96
CA GLY A 71 -14.72 -19.61 21.72
C GLY A 71 -15.61 -20.71 21.10
N ALA A 72 -15.81 -21.83 21.79
CA ALA A 72 -16.66 -22.92 21.31
C ALA A 72 -18.12 -22.43 21.14
N GLY A 73 -18.66 -22.52 19.92
CA GLY A 73 -20.03 -22.10 19.60
C GLY A 73 -20.16 -20.74 18.89
N LEU A 74 -19.07 -20.01 18.63
CA LEU A 74 -19.07 -19.00 17.56
C LEU A 74 -19.05 -19.72 16.20
N VAL A 75 -20.20 -20.25 15.80
CA VAL A 75 -20.40 -21.05 14.58
C VAL A 75 -19.99 -20.29 13.29
N ASP A 76 -19.91 -18.96 13.36
CA ASP A 76 -19.56 -18.13 12.21
C ASP A 76 -18.09 -17.73 12.15
N ALA A 77 -17.30 -17.83 13.23
CA ALA A 77 -15.88 -17.46 13.17
C ALA A 77 -15.11 -18.43 12.27
N GLU A 78 -15.43 -19.72 12.37
CA GLU A 78 -14.81 -20.78 11.56
C GLU A 78 -15.19 -20.68 10.06
N ASN A 79 -16.42 -20.22 9.75
CA ASN A 79 -16.86 -19.97 8.38
C ASN A 79 -16.50 -18.57 7.85
N ALA A 80 -16.24 -17.59 8.72
CA ALA A 80 -15.86 -16.22 8.36
C ALA A 80 -14.34 -16.05 8.21
N VAL A 81 -13.54 -17.02 8.64
CA VAL A 81 -12.13 -17.08 8.26
C VAL A 81 -12.08 -17.49 6.78
N LEU A 82 -11.93 -16.50 5.91
CA LEU A 82 -11.55 -16.66 4.50
C LEU A 82 -10.12 -17.21 4.42
N GLY A 83 -9.96 -18.50 4.72
CA GLY A 83 -8.72 -19.26 4.65
C GLY A 83 -8.85 -20.44 3.69
N THR A 84 -7.72 -21.06 3.34
CA THR A 84 -7.69 -22.25 2.48
C THR A 84 -8.42 -23.40 3.19
N THR A 85 -9.40 -24.00 2.50
CA THR A 85 -10.48 -24.89 2.98
C THR A 85 -10.04 -26.21 3.63
N ALA A 86 -8.79 -26.38 4.05
CA ALA A 86 -8.28 -27.60 4.65
C ALA A 86 -8.46 -27.57 6.18
N GLY A 87 -9.55 -28.15 6.71
CA GLY A 87 -9.61 -28.47 8.14
C GLY A 87 -10.96 -28.72 8.85
N ASN A 88 -12.12 -28.54 8.23
CA ASN A 88 -13.37 -28.40 9.02
C ASN A 88 -14.32 -29.61 8.94
N ASP A 89 -14.08 -30.62 9.78
CA ASP A 89 -15.09 -31.63 10.16
C ASP A 89 -15.39 -31.49 11.67
N LEU A 90 -16.22 -30.51 12.05
CA LEU A 90 -16.79 -30.42 13.40
C LEU A 90 -18.32 -30.61 13.35
N PRO A 91 -18.91 -31.47 14.21
CA PRO A 91 -20.33 -31.81 14.15
C PRO A 91 -21.21 -30.65 14.65
N GLY A 92 -22.27 -30.38 13.87
CA GLY A 92 -23.06 -29.15 13.90
C GLY A 92 -23.94 -28.91 15.12
N GLY A 93 -24.09 -27.62 15.45
CA GLY A 93 -25.12 -27.08 16.34
C GLY A 93 -26.11 -26.23 15.55
N GLY A 94 -27.34 -26.72 15.38
CA GLY A 94 -28.45 -25.98 14.76
C GLY A 94 -29.03 -24.94 15.71
N GLY A 95 -28.47 -23.74 15.71
CA GLY A 95 -29.08 -22.56 16.33
C GLY A 95 -29.85 -21.72 15.30
N PRO A 96 -30.93 -21.01 15.69
CA PRO A 96 -31.64 -20.12 14.78
C PRO A 96 -30.71 -18.99 14.31
N ALA A 97 -30.58 -18.85 13.00
CA ALA A 97 -29.75 -17.83 12.37
C ALA A 97 -30.24 -16.43 12.78
N PRO A 98 -29.35 -15.52 13.21
CA PRO A 98 -29.72 -14.14 13.49
C PRO A 98 -30.28 -13.50 12.21
N THR A 99 -31.35 -12.73 12.37
CA THR A 99 -31.90 -11.93 11.26
C THR A 99 -30.89 -10.84 10.89
N PRO A 100 -30.48 -10.72 9.62
CA PRO A 100 -29.47 -9.75 9.22
C PRO A 100 -29.97 -8.33 9.49
N THR A 101 -29.18 -7.55 10.21
CA THR A 101 -29.32 -6.10 10.28
C THR A 101 -29.10 -5.52 8.88
N PRO A 102 -29.96 -4.61 8.38
CA PRO A 102 -29.73 -3.95 7.11
C PRO A 102 -28.33 -3.33 7.08
N ALA A 103 -27.54 -3.69 6.07
CA ALA A 103 -26.24 -3.08 5.86
C ALA A 103 -26.46 -1.57 5.61
N PRO A 104 -25.61 -0.69 6.17
CA PRO A 104 -25.65 0.72 5.82
C PRO A 104 -25.50 0.87 4.30
N ASP A 105 -26.26 1.80 3.73
CA ASP A 105 -26.17 2.15 2.31
C ASP A 105 -24.71 2.48 1.99
N PRO A 106 -24.07 1.83 0.99
CA PRO A 106 -22.67 2.08 0.68
C PRO A 106 -22.49 3.57 0.39
N THR A 107 -21.66 4.23 1.21
CA THR A 107 -21.15 5.57 0.88
C THR A 107 -20.55 5.47 -0.52
N PRO A 108 -20.96 6.31 -1.48
CA PRO A 108 -20.42 6.24 -2.84
C PRO A 108 -18.89 6.28 -2.77
N THR A 109 -18.26 5.21 -3.25
CA THR A 109 -16.82 5.19 -3.42
C THR A 109 -16.48 6.32 -4.38
N PRO A 110 -15.58 7.26 -4.00
CA PRO A 110 -15.19 8.32 -4.90
C PRO A 110 -14.72 7.69 -6.22
N VAL A 111 -15.24 8.19 -7.34
CA VAL A 111 -14.81 7.78 -8.67
C VAL A 111 -13.30 7.98 -8.73
N PRO A 112 -12.51 6.95 -9.11
CA PRO A 112 -11.07 7.10 -9.29
C PRO A 112 -10.84 8.26 -10.26
N GLY A 113 -10.30 9.37 -9.75
CA GLY A 113 -9.86 10.48 -10.59
C GLY A 113 -8.83 9.93 -11.57
N GLY A 114 -8.86 10.38 -12.83
CA GLY A 114 -7.80 10.04 -13.78
C GLY A 114 -6.45 10.33 -13.12
N GLY A 115 -5.67 9.28 -12.84
CA GLY A 115 -4.54 9.34 -11.93
C GLY A 115 -3.59 10.49 -12.28
N ALA A 116 -3.23 11.29 -11.28
CA ALA A 116 -2.25 12.36 -11.46
C ALA A 116 -0.88 11.74 -11.78
N VAL A 117 -0.12 12.44 -12.62
CA VAL A 117 1.31 12.16 -12.83
C VAL A 117 2.08 13.04 -11.87
N TYR A 118 2.93 12.42 -11.04
CA TYR A 118 3.77 13.12 -10.08
C TYR A 118 5.24 13.06 -10.50
N HIS A 119 6.01 14.06 -10.09
CA HIS A 119 7.46 14.09 -10.19
C HIS A 119 8.07 14.70 -8.91
N SER A 120 9.37 14.48 -8.71
CA SER A 120 10.14 15.10 -7.62
C SER A 120 10.67 16.43 -8.12
N SER A 121 10.38 17.55 -7.46
CA SER A 121 10.90 18.86 -7.92
C SER A 121 12.23 19.24 -7.27
N ASP A 122 12.50 18.72 -6.06
CA ASP A 122 13.75 18.92 -5.34
C ASP A 122 13.98 17.78 -4.35
N ILE A 123 15.25 17.39 -4.21
CA ILE A 123 15.71 16.51 -3.12
C ILE A 123 16.74 17.29 -2.32
N SER A 124 16.34 18.06 -1.31
CA SER A 124 17.31 18.72 -0.44
C SER A 124 17.92 17.70 0.51
N THR A 125 19.24 17.75 0.70
CA THR A 125 19.92 16.86 1.67
C THR A 125 20.74 17.71 2.63
N VAL A 126 20.87 17.32 3.89
CA VAL A 126 21.84 17.93 4.81
C VAL A 126 22.47 16.84 5.65
N ALA A 127 23.76 17.00 5.92
CA ALA A 127 24.54 16.02 6.68
C ALA A 127 25.24 16.64 7.89
N PRO A 128 24.51 17.28 8.84
CA PRO A 128 25.15 17.88 10.00
C PRO A 128 25.85 16.82 10.86
N LYS A 129 27.06 17.17 11.32
CA LYS A 129 27.77 16.40 12.34
C LYS A 129 27.06 16.57 13.69
N LYS A 130 26.75 15.46 14.36
CA LYS A 130 26.15 15.43 15.70
C LYS A 130 26.96 14.52 16.61
N GLY A 131 27.97 15.09 17.27
CA GLY A 131 28.95 14.34 18.06
C GLY A 131 29.84 13.48 17.16
N SER A 132 29.95 12.18 17.46
CA SER A 132 30.78 11.21 16.70
C SER A 132 30.09 10.61 15.48
N TRP A 133 28.93 11.13 15.06
CA TRP A 133 28.17 10.62 13.93
C TRP A 133 27.58 11.76 13.10
N TYR A 134 27.21 11.46 11.86
CA TYR A 134 26.54 12.34 10.92
C TYR A 134 25.08 11.91 10.75
N ARG A 135 24.19 12.88 10.52
CA ARG A 135 22.78 12.62 10.21
C ARG A 135 22.52 13.02 8.78
N LEU A 136 22.35 12.06 7.87
CA LEU A 136 21.80 12.38 6.56
C LEU A 136 20.31 12.64 6.74
N ALA A 137 19.89 13.89 6.63
CA ALA A 137 18.49 14.26 6.46
C ALA A 137 18.27 14.56 4.99
N ALA A 138 17.17 14.05 4.43
CA ALA A 138 16.74 14.40 3.10
C ALA A 138 15.28 14.82 3.14
N THR A 139 14.96 15.87 2.38
CA THR A 139 13.62 16.39 2.17
C THR A 139 13.35 16.36 0.68
N ILE A 140 12.33 15.60 0.27
CA ILE A 140 11.90 15.49 -1.11
C ILE A 140 10.63 16.31 -1.25
N THR A 141 10.57 17.20 -2.24
CA THR A 141 9.36 17.93 -2.61
C THR A 141 8.71 17.25 -3.81
N VAL A 142 7.44 16.87 -3.69
CA VAL A 142 6.70 16.16 -4.74
C VAL A 142 5.64 17.08 -5.34
N ARG A 143 5.58 17.11 -6.67
CA ARG A 143 4.64 17.94 -7.44
C ARG A 143 3.91 17.11 -8.47
N ALA A 144 2.69 17.53 -8.80
CA ALA A 144 1.99 17.06 -9.98
C ALA A 144 2.51 17.75 -11.25
N ASP A 145 2.11 17.25 -12.41
CA ASP A 145 2.48 17.81 -13.72
C ASP A 145 2.11 19.29 -13.95
N ASP A 146 1.14 19.81 -13.22
CA ASP A 146 0.72 21.21 -13.25
C ASP A 146 1.46 22.08 -12.22
N GLU A 147 2.53 21.55 -11.61
CA GLU A 147 3.35 22.16 -10.57
C GLU A 147 2.65 22.37 -9.22
N SER A 148 1.42 21.90 -9.07
CA SER A 148 0.75 21.84 -7.76
C SER A 148 1.46 20.83 -6.85
N LEU A 149 1.38 21.05 -5.54
CA LEU A 149 1.96 20.14 -4.55
C LEU A 149 1.18 18.82 -4.55
N ALA A 150 1.88 17.70 -4.38
CA ALA A 150 1.23 16.42 -4.15
C ALA A 150 0.32 16.49 -2.91
N PRO A 151 -0.83 15.78 -2.92
CA PRO A 151 -1.77 15.82 -1.82
C PRO A 151 -1.15 15.25 -0.54
N GLU A 152 -1.45 15.89 0.59
CA GLU A 152 -1.13 15.36 1.92
C GLU A 152 -1.74 13.96 2.06
N GLY A 153 -0.97 13.01 2.59
CA GLY A 153 -1.39 11.61 2.68
C GLY A 153 -0.90 10.72 1.55
N ALA A 154 -0.41 11.26 0.43
CA ALA A 154 0.24 10.45 -0.60
C ALA A 154 1.47 9.73 -0.03
N THR A 155 1.73 8.52 -0.50
CA THR A 155 2.88 7.71 -0.08
C THR A 155 3.98 7.79 -1.11
N VAL A 156 5.15 8.29 -0.71
CA VAL A 156 6.38 8.26 -1.51
C VAL A 156 7.21 7.06 -1.10
N THR A 157 7.61 6.25 -2.07
CA THR A 157 8.56 5.16 -1.85
C THR A 157 9.85 5.38 -2.63
N GLY A 158 10.94 4.85 -2.11
CA GLY A 158 12.23 4.98 -2.74
C GLY A 158 13.31 4.18 -2.05
N ARG A 159 14.55 4.48 -2.41
CA ARG A 159 15.73 3.83 -1.84
C ARG A 159 16.90 4.77 -1.65
N ILE A 160 17.72 4.46 -0.65
CA ILE A 160 19.00 5.10 -0.40
C ILE A 160 20.08 4.06 -0.66
N THR A 161 20.98 4.30 -1.61
CA THR A 161 22.05 3.38 -1.94
C THR A 161 23.42 3.91 -1.50
N ARG A 162 24.29 2.98 -1.12
CA ARG A 162 25.67 3.24 -0.68
C ARG A 162 26.51 1.97 -0.87
N ASP A 163 27.61 2.07 -1.61
CA ASP A 163 28.60 0.98 -1.76
C ASP A 163 27.95 -0.38 -2.14
N GLY A 164 26.95 -0.35 -3.02
CA GLY A 164 26.18 -1.54 -3.44
C GLY A 164 25.08 -1.99 -2.47
N ASN A 165 25.00 -1.42 -1.26
CA ASN A 165 23.90 -1.64 -0.33
C ASN A 165 22.74 -0.68 -0.63
N SER A 166 21.52 -1.12 -0.35
CA SER A 166 20.30 -0.34 -0.57
C SER A 166 19.37 -0.43 0.64
N PHE A 167 18.79 0.70 1.04
CA PHE A 167 17.79 0.80 2.09
C PHE A 167 16.52 1.38 1.48
N SER A 168 15.40 0.65 1.53
CA SER A 168 14.11 1.18 1.09
C SER A 168 13.50 2.10 2.14
N TYR A 169 12.67 3.04 1.69
CA TYR A 169 11.85 3.88 2.54
C TYR A 169 10.45 4.02 1.95
N ALA A 170 9.48 4.26 2.83
CA ALA A 170 8.12 4.68 2.50
C ALA A 170 7.74 5.78 3.50
N GLN A 171 7.30 6.94 3.00
CA GLN A 171 6.93 8.10 3.82
C GLN A 171 5.67 8.76 3.26
N THR A 172 4.92 9.41 4.14
CA THR A 172 3.70 10.13 3.77
C THR A 172 4.01 11.60 3.51
N VAL A 173 3.48 12.13 2.42
CA VAL A 173 3.55 13.54 2.03
C VAL A 173 2.84 14.39 3.08
N ASP A 174 3.52 15.42 3.57
CA ASP A 174 2.96 16.39 4.52
C ASP A 174 2.16 17.50 3.83
N ALA A 175 1.57 18.41 4.61
CA ALA A 175 0.79 19.54 4.10
C ALA A 175 1.57 20.50 3.17
N ASN A 176 2.91 20.41 3.10
CA ASN A 176 3.76 21.21 2.22
C ASN A 176 4.17 20.44 0.96
N GLY A 177 3.61 19.26 0.69
CA GLY A 177 4.01 18.43 -0.43
C GLY A 177 5.38 17.78 -0.24
N GLN A 178 5.84 17.61 1.01
CA GLN A 178 7.18 17.13 1.32
C GLN A 178 7.18 15.78 2.03
N VAL A 179 8.21 14.99 1.77
CA VAL A 179 8.59 13.85 2.62
C VAL A 179 9.98 14.05 3.16
N SER A 180 10.18 13.74 4.44
CA SER A 180 11.49 13.86 5.09
C SER A 180 11.90 12.55 5.73
N PHE A 181 13.16 12.16 5.54
CA PHE A 181 13.73 10.99 6.22
C PHE A 181 15.10 11.29 6.80
N ASN A 182 15.51 10.42 7.72
CA ASN A 182 16.76 10.58 8.46
C ASN A 182 17.50 9.26 8.55
N LEU A 183 18.75 9.24 8.07
CA LEU A 183 19.65 8.12 8.17
C LEU A 183 20.87 8.50 9.03
N ARG A 184 21.13 7.69 10.06
CA ARG A 184 22.33 7.83 10.88
C ARG A 184 23.52 7.21 10.14
N THR A 185 24.58 7.98 9.94
CA THR A 185 25.83 7.51 9.33
C THR A 185 27.04 7.92 10.17
N GLN A 186 28.14 7.18 10.06
CA GLN A 186 29.36 7.41 10.85
C GLN A 186 30.53 7.93 10.01
N LEU A 187 30.40 7.98 8.69
CA LEU A 187 31.54 8.11 7.79
C LEU A 187 31.43 9.38 6.95
N GLU A 188 32.27 10.36 7.29
CA GLU A 188 32.58 11.51 6.43
C GLU A 188 33.14 11.03 5.09
N GLY A 189 32.90 11.76 4.02
CA GLY A 189 33.31 11.38 2.66
C GLY A 189 32.53 10.23 2.05
N THR A 190 31.55 9.64 2.76
CA THR A 190 30.67 8.62 2.19
C THR A 190 29.67 9.26 1.24
N THR A 191 29.51 8.65 0.06
CA THR A 191 28.51 9.05 -0.93
C THR A 191 27.25 8.20 -0.79
N TYR A 192 26.12 8.88 -0.71
CA TYR A 192 24.78 8.28 -0.71
C TYR A 192 24.03 8.73 -1.96
N THR A 193 23.27 7.83 -2.56
CA THR A 193 22.34 8.17 -3.64
C THR A 193 20.92 7.95 -3.14
N VAL A 194 20.13 9.02 -3.12
CA VAL A 194 18.70 8.99 -2.82
C VAL A 194 17.95 8.86 -4.14
N VAL A 195 17.06 7.89 -4.22
CA VAL A 195 16.22 7.60 -5.38
C VAL A 195 14.76 7.61 -4.93
N VAL A 196 13.90 8.25 -5.72
CA VAL A 196 12.44 8.15 -5.58
C VAL A 196 11.96 7.14 -6.61
N ASP A 197 11.31 6.07 -6.14
CA ASP A 197 10.85 4.97 -6.99
C ASP A 197 9.38 5.16 -7.41
N SER A 198 8.51 5.63 -6.49
CA SER A 198 7.09 5.89 -6.81
C SER A 198 6.40 6.87 -5.86
N VAL A 199 5.27 7.41 -6.31
CA VAL A 199 4.31 8.22 -5.54
C VAL A 199 2.91 7.64 -5.73
N ASN A 200 2.23 7.31 -4.64
CA ASN A 200 0.89 6.71 -4.64
C ASN A 200 -0.07 7.52 -3.76
N ASP A 201 -1.10 8.11 -4.36
CA ASP A 201 -2.17 8.84 -3.66
C ASP A 201 -3.46 8.02 -3.44
N GLY A 202 -3.46 6.73 -3.84
CA GLY A 202 -4.63 5.84 -3.79
C GLY A 202 -5.59 6.00 -4.99
N GLY A 203 -5.35 6.95 -5.89
CA GLY A 203 -6.17 7.24 -7.07
C GLY A 203 -5.66 6.64 -8.38
N GLY A 204 -4.65 5.75 -8.34
CA GLY A 204 -4.01 5.23 -9.54
C GLY A 204 -3.01 6.20 -10.18
N SER A 205 -2.39 7.06 -9.36
CA SER A 205 -1.33 7.97 -9.79
C SER A 205 -0.12 7.23 -10.36
N SER A 206 0.62 7.92 -11.24
CA SER A 206 1.91 7.45 -11.75
C SER A 206 3.03 8.41 -11.37
N PHE A 207 4.27 7.91 -11.36
CA PHE A 207 5.46 8.73 -11.09
C PHE A 207 6.33 8.81 -12.34
N ASP A 208 6.62 10.03 -12.78
CA ASP A 208 7.48 10.32 -13.92
C ASP A 208 8.94 10.36 -13.47
N THR A 209 9.62 9.22 -13.62
CA THR A 209 11.04 9.07 -13.28
C THR A 209 11.98 9.81 -14.24
N LEU A 210 11.47 10.27 -15.39
CA LEU A 210 12.24 10.95 -16.42
C LEU A 210 12.30 12.47 -16.20
N ARG A 211 11.39 13.02 -15.40
CA ARG A 211 11.45 14.42 -14.97
C ARG A 211 12.57 14.65 -13.96
N GLU A 212 12.88 15.93 -13.76
CA GLU A 212 14.00 16.40 -12.95
C GLU A 212 13.96 15.80 -11.51
N CYS A 213 15.12 15.73 -10.83
CA CYS A 213 15.23 15.35 -9.42
C CYS A 213 14.69 13.97 -8.97
N ALA A 214 14.54 12.96 -9.84
CA ALA A 214 14.21 11.60 -9.37
C ALA A 214 15.38 10.92 -8.60
N THR A 215 16.61 11.41 -8.79
CA THR A 215 17.80 10.91 -8.10
C THR A 215 18.72 12.06 -7.65
N ARG A 216 19.27 11.95 -6.44
CA ARG A 216 20.32 12.87 -5.96
C ARG A 216 21.43 12.16 -5.22
N THR A 217 22.65 12.56 -5.53
CA THR A 217 23.85 12.06 -4.87
C THR A 217 24.37 13.10 -3.87
N VAL A 218 24.64 12.65 -2.64
CA VAL A 218 25.17 13.48 -1.56
C VAL A 218 26.40 12.83 -0.96
N THR A 219 27.50 13.58 -0.88
CA THR A 219 28.71 13.17 -0.19
C THR A 219 28.79 13.90 1.15
N ILE A 220 28.87 13.13 2.25
CA ILE A 220 28.93 13.69 3.61
C ILE A 220 30.19 14.55 3.76
N GLY A 221 30.01 15.83 4.12
CA GLY A 221 31.12 16.79 4.28
C GLY A 221 31.52 17.53 3.01
N ALA A 222 30.86 17.28 1.86
CA ALA A 222 31.06 18.02 0.63
C ALA A 222 29.90 18.98 0.33
N ALA A 223 30.11 19.92 -0.60
CA ALA A 223 29.02 20.67 -1.21
C ALA A 223 28.07 19.68 -1.92
N GLN A 224 26.77 19.97 -1.87
CA GLN A 224 25.75 19.11 -2.48
C GLN A 224 25.83 19.18 -3.99
N GLY A 225 25.74 18.04 -4.66
CA GLY A 225 25.58 17.98 -6.11
C GLY A 225 24.17 18.42 -6.52
N ASP A 226 24.04 18.84 -7.78
CA ASP A 226 22.75 19.14 -8.40
C ASP A 226 21.89 17.87 -8.48
N CYS A 227 20.58 18.06 -8.54
CA CYS A 227 19.66 16.98 -8.89
C CYS A 227 19.95 16.46 -10.29
N ALA A 228 19.75 15.16 -10.51
CA ALA A 228 19.76 14.56 -11.83
C ALA A 228 18.39 13.89 -12.12
N PRO A 229 17.95 13.84 -13.38
CA PRO A 229 16.84 12.99 -13.78
C PRO A 229 17.19 11.51 -13.51
N GLY A 230 16.16 10.68 -13.32
CA GLY A 230 16.34 9.26 -13.04
C GLY A 230 17.04 8.56 -14.21
N ALA A 231 18.04 7.73 -13.91
CA ALA A 231 18.55 6.81 -14.92
C ALA A 231 17.46 5.77 -15.20
N SER A 232 17.01 5.67 -16.45
CA SER A 232 16.10 4.62 -16.89
C SER A 232 16.75 3.26 -16.62
N HIS A 233 16.22 2.53 -15.64
CA HIS A 233 16.63 1.17 -15.27
C HIS A 233 15.91 0.13 -16.13
#